data_AF-A0A0K2RGW2-F1
#
_entry.id   AF-A0A0K2RGW2-F1
#
_cell.length_a   1.000
_cell.length_b   1.000
_cell.length_c   1.000
_cell.angle_alpha   90.00
_cell.angle_beta   90.00
_cell.angle_gamma   90.00
#
_symmetry.space_group_name_H-M   'P 1'
#
loop_
_entity.id
_entity.type
_entity.pdbx_description
1 polymer ?
#
loop_
_entity_poly.entity_id
_entity_poly.type
_entity_poly.pdbx_seq_one_letter_code
_entity_poly.pdbx_strand_id
1 'polypeptide(L)'
;MTVTQNESAPRPGAALPATTVEHVLTLDCPETRGIVHAVSGFLLEHGCDIIDNKQFDSQLDHHFFMRIHFASEGDESTIDSLREAFAPVAEKFGMRWQLQRHGAKRRVLIMVSKFEHCLNDLLFRARIGELPVEIVGVVSNHPDHRRTVEWHGIPFFHVPVTADTKAAAEGQLLDLIDRLDVELVVLARYMQVLSDDLARKLDGRAINIHHSFLPSFKGAKPYHQAYAGASRPWVPPRTTSTVSWMRDRSSPSKW
;
A
#
# COMPACT_ATOMS: atom_id res chain seq x y z
N MET A 1 -21.24 45.61 -51.17
CA MET A 1 -20.18 45.06 -50.30
C MET A 1 -19.67 46.14 -49.37
N THR A 2 -20.22 46.24 -48.16
CA THR A 2 -19.49 46.71 -46.97
C THR A 2 -20.27 46.22 -45.75
N VAL A 3 -19.72 45.24 -45.03
CA VAL A 3 -20.27 44.71 -43.79
C VAL A 3 -19.75 45.61 -42.67
N THR A 4 -20.66 46.25 -41.92
CA THR A 4 -20.33 46.97 -40.70
C THR A 4 -20.00 45.96 -39.60
N GLN A 5 -18.77 46.04 -39.07
CA GLN A 5 -18.32 45.27 -37.92
C GLN A 5 -19.02 45.77 -36.66
N ASN A 6 -19.57 44.84 -35.90
CA ASN A 6 -20.15 45.09 -34.58
C ASN A 6 -19.08 44.72 -33.55
N GLU A 7 -18.50 45.71 -32.86
CA GLU A 7 -17.58 45.50 -31.74
C GLU A 7 -18.36 44.96 -30.54
N SER A 8 -18.15 43.68 -30.20
CA SER A 8 -18.66 43.08 -28.97
C SER A 8 -17.70 43.36 -27.82
N ALA A 9 -18.22 43.96 -26.74
CA ALA A 9 -17.51 44.21 -25.49
C ALA A 9 -16.88 42.93 -24.88
N PRO A 10 -15.77 43.05 -24.11
CA PRO A 10 -15.13 41.90 -23.50
C PRO A 10 -16.00 41.28 -22.41
N ARG A 11 -16.13 39.95 -22.42
CA ARG A 11 -16.81 39.19 -21.36
C ARG A 11 -16.04 39.34 -20.04
N PRO A 12 -16.72 39.49 -18.88
CA PRO A 12 -16.05 39.59 -17.59
C PRO A 12 -15.40 38.25 -17.22
N GLY A 13 -14.12 38.31 -16.88
CA GLY A 13 -13.39 37.40 -15.99
C GLY A 13 -13.63 35.90 -16.20
N ALA A 14 -12.87 35.29 -17.10
CA ALA A 14 -12.53 33.88 -16.90
C ALA A 14 -11.75 33.81 -15.58
N ALA A 15 -12.39 33.28 -14.53
CA ALA A 15 -11.70 32.91 -13.31
C ALA A 15 -10.49 32.05 -13.70
N LEU A 16 -9.34 32.31 -13.08
CA LEU A 16 -8.20 31.39 -13.11
C LEU A 16 -8.76 29.97 -12.85
N PRO A 17 -8.37 28.93 -13.61
CA PRO A 17 -8.90 27.60 -13.37
C PRO A 17 -8.70 27.27 -11.89
N ALA A 18 -9.80 27.05 -11.17
CA ALA A 18 -9.74 26.55 -9.82
C ALA A 18 -8.84 25.31 -9.86
N THR A 19 -7.77 25.30 -9.06
CA THR A 19 -6.88 24.15 -9.03
C THR A 19 -7.72 22.95 -8.58
N THR A 20 -7.93 22.00 -9.49
CA THR A 20 -8.63 20.77 -9.17
C THR A 20 -7.66 19.82 -8.50
N VAL A 21 -8.02 19.34 -7.31
CA VAL A 21 -7.24 18.34 -6.57
C VAL A 21 -8.06 17.06 -6.52
N GLU A 22 -7.43 15.94 -6.88
CA GLU A 22 -8.06 14.63 -6.83
C GLU A 22 -7.70 13.89 -5.55
N HIS A 23 -8.67 13.13 -5.01
CA HIS A 23 -8.58 12.41 -3.76
C HIS A 23 -9.12 10.99 -3.90
N VAL A 24 -8.69 10.11 -3.00
CA VAL A 24 -9.20 8.76 -2.84
C VAL A 24 -9.62 8.56 -1.39
N LEU A 25 -10.91 8.30 -1.19
CA LEU A 25 -11.48 7.83 0.07
C LEU A 25 -11.60 6.30 -0.02
N THR A 26 -10.97 5.60 0.92
CA THR A 26 -11.22 4.18 1.18
C THR A 26 -11.87 4.02 2.53
N LEU A 27 -12.86 3.14 2.63
CA LEU A 27 -13.53 2.84 3.88
C LEU A 27 -13.99 1.39 3.94
N ASP A 28 -14.09 0.90 5.17
CA ASP A 28 -14.77 -0.34 5.51
C ASP A 28 -15.54 -0.20 6.83
N CYS A 29 -16.71 -0.83 6.92
CA CYS A 29 -17.58 -0.75 8.10
C CYS A 29 -18.58 -1.90 8.14
N PRO A 30 -19.28 -2.13 9.27
CA PRO A 30 -20.44 -3.01 9.29
C PRO A 30 -21.49 -2.58 8.26
N GLU A 31 -22.09 -3.53 7.56
CA GLU A 31 -23.09 -3.25 6.54
C GLU A 31 -24.36 -2.68 7.17
N THR A 32 -24.78 -1.50 6.71
CA THR A 32 -26.06 -0.90 7.09
C THR A 32 -26.60 -0.01 5.98
N ARG A 33 -27.91 0.27 6.07
CA ARG A 33 -28.57 1.13 5.08
C ARG A 33 -28.09 2.57 5.19
N GLY A 34 -27.89 3.20 4.03
CA GLY A 34 -27.61 4.63 3.94
C GLY A 34 -26.14 5.02 3.93
N ILE A 35 -25.19 4.06 3.97
CA ILE A 35 -23.75 4.34 3.86
C ILE A 35 -23.45 5.11 2.57
N VAL A 36 -23.84 4.56 1.41
CA VAL A 36 -23.58 5.18 0.10
C VAL A 36 -24.20 6.58 0.01
N HIS A 37 -25.42 6.75 0.52
CA HIS A 37 -26.11 8.04 0.53
C HIS A 37 -25.39 9.06 1.42
N ALA A 38 -24.96 8.67 2.62
CA ALA A 38 -24.25 9.56 3.53
C ALA A 38 -22.91 10.01 2.95
N VAL A 39 -22.16 9.11 2.32
CA VAL A 39 -20.87 9.44 1.71
C VAL A 39 -21.05 10.31 0.46
N SER A 40 -21.97 9.95 -0.44
CA SER A 40 -22.23 10.77 -1.64
C SER A 40 -22.86 12.12 -1.32
N GLY A 41 -23.74 12.19 -0.32
CA GLY A 41 -24.31 13.44 0.20
C GLY A 41 -23.24 14.34 0.80
N PHE A 42 -22.34 13.80 1.62
CA PHE A 42 -21.18 14.53 2.13
C PHE A 42 -20.34 15.13 0.99
N LEU A 43 -19.99 14.34 -0.03
CA LEU A 43 -19.19 14.83 -1.15
C LEU A 43 -19.91 15.96 -1.91
N LEU A 44 -21.21 15.82 -2.14
CA LEU A 44 -22.03 16.85 -2.79
C LEU A 44 -22.09 18.14 -1.96
N GLU A 45 -22.28 18.03 -0.64
CA GLU A 45 -22.32 19.18 0.28
C GLU A 45 -21.00 19.96 0.32
N HIS A 46 -19.89 19.29 0.01
CA HIS A 46 -18.55 19.89 -0.07
C HIS A 46 -18.13 20.24 -1.51
N GLY A 47 -19.06 20.25 -2.46
CA GLY A 47 -18.78 20.61 -3.86
C GLY A 47 -17.78 19.68 -4.55
N CYS A 48 -17.72 18.42 -4.14
CA CYS A 48 -16.83 17.41 -4.73
C CYS A 48 -17.52 16.63 -5.85
N ASP A 49 -16.77 16.34 -6.91
CA ASP A 49 -17.22 15.56 -8.06
C ASP A 49 -16.66 14.14 -8.03
N ILE A 50 -17.53 13.13 -8.07
CA ILE A 50 -17.09 11.72 -8.08
C ILE A 50 -16.60 11.34 -9.48
N ILE A 51 -15.37 10.82 -9.56
CA ILE A 51 -14.72 10.36 -10.80
C ILE A 51 -14.91 8.85 -10.97
N ASP A 52 -14.61 8.06 -9.93
CA ASP A 52 -14.75 6.60 -9.91
C ASP A 52 -15.26 6.14 -8.53
N ASN A 53 -16.15 5.15 -8.53
CA ASN A 53 -16.69 4.59 -7.30
C ASN A 53 -16.79 3.07 -7.42
N LYS A 54 -16.23 2.38 -6.43
CA LYS A 54 -16.30 0.92 -6.32
C LYS A 54 -16.80 0.56 -4.93
N GLN A 55 -17.80 -0.30 -4.88
CA GLN A 55 -18.35 -0.86 -3.65
C GLN A 55 -18.31 -2.38 -3.69
N PHE A 56 -18.18 -2.99 -2.52
CA PHE A 56 -18.25 -4.43 -2.35
C PHE A 56 -18.89 -4.76 -1.00
N ASP A 57 -19.87 -5.66 -1.05
CA ASP A 57 -20.67 -6.06 0.10
C ASP A 57 -20.38 -7.53 0.41
N SER A 58 -19.77 -7.83 1.56
CA SER A 58 -19.57 -9.20 2.04
C SER A 58 -20.81 -9.66 2.79
N GLN A 59 -21.66 -10.45 2.12
CA GLN A 59 -22.84 -11.07 2.74
C GLN A 59 -22.49 -12.09 3.84
N LEU A 60 -21.27 -12.64 3.81
CA LEU A 60 -20.81 -13.62 4.80
C LEU A 60 -20.40 -12.95 6.11
N ASP A 61 -19.72 -11.82 6.02
CA ASP A 61 -19.16 -11.11 7.18
C ASP A 61 -20.01 -9.91 7.60
N HIS A 62 -21.11 -9.62 6.87
CA HIS A 62 -21.94 -8.42 7.01
C HIS A 62 -21.08 -7.14 7.05
N HIS A 63 -20.15 -7.05 6.11
CA HIS A 63 -19.15 -6.00 6.05
C HIS A 63 -19.16 -5.30 4.70
N PHE A 64 -19.12 -3.97 4.73
CA PHE A 64 -19.18 -3.08 3.59
C PHE A 64 -17.80 -2.51 3.29
N PHE A 65 -17.44 -2.44 2.01
CA PHE A 65 -16.19 -1.83 1.54
C PHE A 65 -16.49 -0.84 0.43
N MET A 66 -15.83 0.31 0.44
CA MET A 66 -15.98 1.30 -0.60
C MET A 66 -14.68 2.03 -0.88
N ARG A 67 -14.44 2.30 -2.16
CA ARG A 67 -13.38 3.18 -2.64
C ARG A 67 -14.00 4.20 -3.58
N ILE A 68 -13.83 5.47 -3.25
CA ILE A 68 -14.28 6.60 -4.06
C ILE A 68 -13.08 7.43 -4.45
N HIS A 69 -12.92 7.66 -5.74
CA HIS A 69 -12.01 8.65 -6.32
C HIS A 69 -12.84 9.85 -6.76
N PHE A 70 -12.52 11.03 -6.25
CA PHE A 70 -13.27 12.26 -6.49
C PHE A 70 -12.34 13.46 -6.63
N ALA A 71 -12.84 14.54 -7.21
CA ALA A 71 -12.17 15.82 -7.32
C ALA A 71 -12.82 16.87 -6.40
N SER A 72 -12.02 17.80 -5.93
CA SER A 72 -12.47 19.01 -5.20
C SER A 72 -11.79 20.24 -5.78
N GLU A 73 -12.46 21.39 -5.71
CA GLU A 73 -11.81 22.68 -5.94
C GLU A 73 -10.98 23.10 -4.72
N GLY A 74 -9.76 23.59 -4.92
CA GLY A 74 -8.94 24.18 -3.84
C GLY A 74 -7.46 23.80 -3.92
N ASP A 75 -6.78 23.83 -2.78
CA ASP A 75 -5.35 23.55 -2.66
C ASP A 75 -5.07 22.38 -1.69
N GLU A 76 -3.82 22.19 -1.30
CA GLU A 76 -3.43 21.09 -0.39
C GLU A 76 -4.17 21.14 0.96
N SER A 77 -4.61 22.30 1.43
CA SER A 77 -5.32 22.44 2.71
C SER A 77 -6.76 21.90 2.66
N THR A 78 -7.30 21.69 1.46
CA THR A 78 -8.65 21.15 1.25
C THR A 78 -8.77 19.74 1.82
N ILE A 79 -7.72 18.91 1.75
CA ILE A 79 -7.81 17.51 2.22
C ILE A 79 -8.00 17.41 3.73
N ASP A 80 -7.34 18.26 4.52
CA ASP A 80 -7.45 18.22 5.99
C ASP A 80 -8.83 18.70 6.44
N SER A 81 -9.35 19.74 5.79
CA SER A 81 -10.72 20.21 6.00
C SER A 81 -11.76 19.12 5.67
N LEU A 82 -11.60 18.43 4.54
CA LEU A 82 -12.46 17.31 4.16
C LEU A 82 -12.35 16.13 5.14
N ARG A 83 -11.15 15.85 5.68
CA ARG A 83 -10.96 14.80 6.70
C ARG A 83 -11.73 15.13 7.97
N GLU A 84 -11.57 16.34 8.49
CA GLU A 84 -12.27 16.79 9.70
C GLU A 84 -13.78 16.76 9.51
N ALA A 85 -14.27 17.24 8.35
CA ALA A 85 -15.69 17.26 8.03
C ALA A 85 -16.27 15.85 7.80
N PHE A 86 -15.49 14.88 7.33
CA PHE A 86 -15.95 13.50 7.12
C PHE A 86 -16.00 12.67 8.41
N ALA A 87 -15.23 13.04 9.44
CA ALA A 87 -15.12 12.28 10.68
C ALA A 87 -16.48 11.97 11.35
N PRO A 88 -17.48 12.88 11.41
CA PRO A 88 -18.80 12.56 11.97
C PRO A 88 -19.58 11.52 11.16
N VAL A 89 -19.42 11.51 9.83
CA VAL A 89 -20.01 10.47 8.96
C VAL A 89 -19.35 9.13 9.27
N ALA A 90 -18.03 9.10 9.35
CA ALA A 90 -17.30 7.89 9.70
C ALA A 90 -17.70 7.34 11.07
N GLU A 91 -17.81 8.19 12.08
CA GLU A 91 -18.21 7.81 13.45
C GLU A 91 -19.63 7.22 13.47
N LYS A 92 -20.58 7.86 12.79
CA LYS A 92 -21.98 7.39 12.70
C LYS A 92 -22.11 5.95 12.21
N PHE A 93 -21.26 5.54 11.27
CA PHE A 93 -21.30 4.21 10.66
C PHE A 93 -20.22 3.26 11.19
N GLY A 94 -19.41 3.70 12.17
CA GLY A 94 -18.30 2.89 12.68
C GLY A 94 -17.26 2.56 11.61
N MET A 95 -16.95 3.52 10.72
CA MET A 95 -16.05 3.31 9.60
C MET A 95 -14.59 3.32 10.04
N ARG A 96 -13.82 2.36 9.54
CA ARG A 96 -12.38 2.52 9.36
C ARG A 96 -12.14 3.09 7.98
N TRP A 97 -11.46 4.22 7.89
CA TRP A 97 -11.34 4.96 6.64
C TRP A 97 -9.98 5.64 6.49
N GLN A 98 -9.64 5.96 5.26
CA GLN A 98 -8.49 6.79 4.89
C GLN A 98 -8.90 7.72 3.75
N LEU A 99 -8.57 9.00 3.88
CA LEU A 99 -8.68 9.97 2.79
C LEU A 99 -7.28 10.44 2.42
N GLN A 100 -6.88 10.16 1.18
CA GLN A 100 -5.55 10.47 0.67
C GLN A 100 -5.67 11.24 -0.64
N ARG A 101 -4.70 12.07 -0.95
CA ARG A 101 -4.58 12.68 -2.27
C ARG A 101 -4.36 11.59 -3.31
N HIS A 102 -4.99 11.71 -4.46
CA HIS A 102 -4.71 10.85 -5.59
C HIS A 102 -3.23 11.00 -6.00
N GLY A 103 -2.53 9.88 -6.17
CA GLY A 103 -1.13 9.85 -6.57
C GLY A 103 -0.14 10.08 -5.41
N ALA A 104 -0.62 10.22 -4.16
CA ALA A 104 0.25 10.18 -3.00
C ALA A 104 1.04 8.86 -2.98
N LYS A 105 2.37 8.96 -2.91
CA LYS A 105 3.26 7.81 -2.87
C LYS A 105 3.39 7.34 -1.43
N ARG A 106 3.11 6.07 -1.20
CA ARG A 106 3.37 5.47 0.13
C ARG A 106 4.86 5.36 0.37
N ARG A 107 5.27 5.64 1.61
CA ARG A 107 6.65 5.47 2.09
C ARG A 107 6.93 4.01 2.41
N VAL A 108 7.77 3.36 1.61
CA VAL A 108 8.02 1.92 1.64
C VAL A 108 9.44 1.61 2.10
N LEU A 109 9.56 0.72 3.09
CA LEU A 109 10.81 0.10 3.48
C LEU A 109 10.90 -1.32 2.91
N ILE A 110 11.94 -1.63 2.14
CA ILE A 110 12.15 -2.97 1.60
C ILE A 110 13.11 -3.73 2.49
N MET A 111 12.75 -4.95 2.89
CA MET A 111 13.62 -5.88 3.59
C MET A 111 14.03 -7.02 2.67
N VAL A 112 15.33 -7.28 2.58
CA VAL A 112 15.91 -8.28 1.67
C VAL A 112 17.00 -9.09 2.36
N SER A 113 17.20 -10.34 1.98
CA SER A 113 18.39 -11.13 2.36
C SER A 113 19.35 -11.22 1.16
N LYS A 114 19.78 -12.42 0.77
CA LYS A 114 20.73 -12.59 -0.35
C LYS A 114 20.09 -12.66 -1.73
N PHE A 115 18.79 -12.96 -1.83
CA PHE A 115 18.12 -13.10 -3.12
C PHE A 115 17.63 -11.76 -3.65
N GLU A 116 18.16 -11.32 -4.79
CA GLU A 116 17.95 -9.96 -5.32
C GLU A 116 16.74 -9.77 -6.23
N HIS A 117 16.19 -10.83 -6.83
CA HIS A 117 15.20 -10.71 -7.92
C HIS A 117 13.98 -9.84 -7.58
N CYS A 118 13.38 -10.03 -6.39
CA CYS A 118 12.26 -9.19 -5.95
C CYS A 118 12.70 -7.74 -5.68
N LEU A 119 13.88 -7.53 -5.11
CA LEU A 119 14.43 -6.21 -4.87
C LEU A 119 14.62 -5.46 -6.19
N ASN A 120 15.28 -6.08 -7.18
CA ASN A 120 15.57 -5.45 -8.47
C ASN A 120 14.29 -5.10 -9.24
N ASP A 121 13.28 -5.97 -9.22
CA ASP A 121 11.98 -5.70 -9.84
C ASP A 121 11.27 -4.50 -9.18
N LEU A 122 11.24 -4.46 -7.84
CA LEU A 122 10.64 -3.34 -7.09
C LEU A 122 11.38 -2.02 -7.36
N LEU A 123 12.71 -2.02 -7.31
CA LEU A 123 13.54 -0.84 -7.59
C LEU A 123 13.33 -0.33 -9.02
N PHE A 124 13.27 -1.24 -10.00
CA PHE A 124 13.05 -0.89 -11.39
C PHE A 124 11.66 -0.26 -11.60
N ARG A 125 10.59 -0.92 -11.13
CA ARG A 125 9.22 -0.43 -11.27
C ARG A 125 8.98 0.90 -10.57
N ALA A 126 9.57 1.09 -9.39
CA ALA A 126 9.51 2.38 -8.68
C ALA A 126 10.20 3.48 -9.49
N ARG A 127 11.37 3.19 -10.08
CA ARG A 127 12.13 4.16 -10.89
C ARG A 127 11.38 4.59 -12.15
N ILE A 128 10.73 3.66 -12.84
CA ILE A 128 9.98 3.96 -14.08
C ILE A 128 8.56 4.48 -13.82
N GLY A 129 8.14 4.56 -12.55
CA GLY A 129 6.82 5.08 -12.16
C GLY A 129 5.66 4.09 -12.26
N GLU A 130 5.91 2.83 -12.64
CA GLU A 130 4.88 1.77 -12.64
C GLU A 130 4.42 1.41 -11.22
N LEU A 131 5.29 1.57 -10.23
CA LEU A 131 4.97 1.40 -8.82
C LEU A 131 4.99 2.78 -8.14
N PRO A 132 3.82 3.38 -7.85
CA PRO A 132 3.72 4.73 -7.28
C PRO A 132 4.03 4.73 -5.78
N VAL A 133 5.28 4.45 -5.43
CA VAL A 133 5.78 4.40 -4.05
C VAL A 133 7.05 5.23 -3.92
N GLU A 134 7.35 5.64 -2.71
CA GLU A 134 8.63 6.21 -2.32
C GLU A 134 9.40 5.15 -1.53
N ILE A 135 10.49 4.62 -2.09
CA ILE A 135 11.33 3.66 -1.37
C ILE A 135 12.28 4.45 -0.47
N VAL A 136 11.94 4.53 0.82
CA VAL A 136 12.67 5.35 1.81
C VAL A 136 13.93 4.67 2.34
N GLY A 137 14.05 3.36 2.12
CA GLY A 137 15.24 2.61 2.46
C GLY A 137 15.14 1.13 2.10
N VAL A 138 16.31 0.48 2.10
CA VAL A 138 16.42 -0.97 2.03
C VAL A 138 17.18 -1.46 3.26
N VAL A 139 16.58 -2.39 3.99
CA VAL A 139 17.21 -3.09 5.12
C VAL A 139 17.62 -4.49 4.67
N SER A 140 18.83 -4.89 5.02
CA SER A 140 19.26 -6.27 4.82
C SER A 140 20.04 -6.80 6.00
N ASN A 141 19.92 -8.10 6.25
CA ASN A 141 20.79 -8.82 7.16
C ASN A 141 22.16 -9.17 6.56
N HIS A 142 22.39 -8.82 5.29
CA HIS A 142 23.65 -9.02 4.56
C HIS A 142 24.08 -7.75 3.81
N PRO A 143 25.37 -7.55 3.51
CA PRO A 143 25.84 -6.37 2.78
C PRO A 143 25.69 -6.47 1.25
N ASP A 144 25.30 -7.63 0.72
CA ASP A 144 25.39 -8.03 -0.69
C ASP A 144 24.83 -6.99 -1.67
N HIS A 145 23.68 -6.38 -1.36
CA HIS A 145 22.93 -5.52 -2.30
C HIS A 145 23.17 -4.02 -2.10
N ARG A 146 24.09 -3.63 -1.21
CA ARG A 146 24.36 -2.22 -0.89
C ARG A 146 24.61 -1.39 -2.14
N ARG A 147 25.55 -1.83 -2.98
CA ARG A 147 25.96 -1.10 -4.18
C ARG A 147 24.80 -0.87 -5.15
N THR A 148 23.96 -1.89 -5.35
CA THR A 148 22.79 -1.80 -6.22
C THR A 148 21.79 -0.79 -5.69
N VAL A 149 21.46 -0.85 -4.40
CA VAL A 149 20.50 0.06 -3.77
C VAL A 149 21.00 1.51 -3.79
N GLU A 150 22.26 1.72 -3.41
CA GLU A 150 22.87 3.06 -3.39
C GLU A 150 22.99 3.65 -4.81
N TRP A 151 23.15 2.82 -5.85
CA TRP A 151 23.10 3.28 -7.25
C TRP A 151 21.74 3.86 -7.64
N HIS A 152 20.65 3.36 -7.04
CA HIS A 152 19.31 3.94 -7.18
C HIS A 152 19.08 5.20 -6.33
N GLY A 153 20.09 5.66 -5.57
CA GLY A 153 19.99 6.83 -4.69
C GLY A 153 19.20 6.57 -3.40
N ILE A 154 19.01 5.30 -3.03
CA ILE A 154 18.20 4.90 -1.86
C ILE A 154 19.13 4.55 -0.69
N PRO A 155 18.80 4.91 0.55
CA PRO A 155 19.58 4.51 1.73
C PRO A 155 19.59 2.98 1.93
N PHE A 156 20.78 2.43 2.19
CA PHE A 156 20.95 1.01 2.54
C PHE A 156 21.39 0.82 3.99
N PHE A 157 20.60 0.06 4.74
CA PHE A 157 20.83 -0.27 6.14
C PHE A 157 21.20 -1.75 6.30
N HIS A 158 22.42 -2.00 6.78
CA HIS A 158 22.86 -3.36 7.09
C HIS A 158 22.61 -3.65 8.57
N VAL A 159 21.66 -4.55 8.86
CA VAL A 159 21.26 -4.95 10.21
C VAL A 159 21.51 -6.46 10.34
N PRO A 160 22.74 -6.88 10.72
CA PRO A 160 23.06 -8.30 10.84
C PRO A 160 22.24 -8.97 11.93
N VAL A 161 21.83 -10.22 11.70
CA VAL A 161 21.00 -11.00 12.64
C VAL A 161 21.69 -12.32 12.94
N THR A 162 21.90 -12.59 14.22
CA THR A 162 22.25 -13.91 14.78
C THR A 162 21.16 -14.37 15.74
N ALA A 163 21.22 -15.62 16.21
CA ALA A 163 20.26 -16.13 17.19
C ALA A 163 20.21 -15.26 18.46
N ASP A 164 21.37 -14.84 18.96
CA ASP A 164 21.49 -14.07 20.21
C ASP A 164 21.17 -12.57 20.04
N THR A 165 21.30 -12.04 18.82
CA THR A 165 21.14 -10.60 18.54
C THR A 165 19.77 -10.25 17.96
N LYS A 166 18.89 -11.23 17.76
CA LYS A 166 17.60 -11.05 17.07
C LYS A 166 16.76 -9.93 17.68
N ALA A 167 16.61 -9.90 19.01
CA ALA A 167 15.82 -8.87 19.68
C ALA A 167 16.38 -7.46 19.44
N ALA A 168 17.70 -7.30 19.49
CA ALA A 168 18.37 -6.02 19.23
C ALA A 168 18.23 -5.60 17.75
N ALA A 169 18.35 -6.54 16.81
CA ALA A 169 18.17 -6.28 15.39
C ALA A 169 16.73 -5.87 15.05
N GLU A 170 15.73 -6.51 15.66
CA GLU A 170 14.33 -6.11 15.49
C GLU A 170 14.03 -4.76 16.14
N GLY A 171 14.68 -4.42 17.25
CA GLY A 171 14.64 -3.07 17.83
C GLY A 171 15.16 -2.01 16.85
N GLN A 172 16.34 -2.23 16.26
CA GLN A 172 16.89 -1.33 15.24
C GLN A 172 16.00 -1.18 14.02
N LEU A 173 15.30 -2.25 13.62
CA LEU A 173 14.35 -2.21 12.51
C LEU A 173 13.14 -1.33 12.85
N LEU A 174 12.58 -1.44 14.06
CA LEU A 174 11.50 -0.58 14.52
C LEU A 174 11.94 0.88 14.58
N ASP A 175 13.13 1.16 15.11
CA ASP A 175 13.69 2.51 15.13
C ASP A 175 13.87 3.07 13.71
N LEU A 176 14.26 2.24 12.74
CA LEU A 176 14.35 2.64 11.34
C LEU A 176 12.98 2.95 10.74
N ILE A 177 11.97 2.11 11.03
CA ILE A 177 10.59 2.30 10.57
C ILE A 177 10.03 3.62 11.07
N ASP A 178 10.22 3.92 12.35
CA ASP A 178 9.72 5.14 12.96
C ASP A 178 10.47 6.38 12.45
N ARG A 179 11.81 6.34 12.41
CA ARG A 179 12.63 7.50 11.95
C ARG A 179 12.43 7.84 10.48
N LEU A 180 12.12 6.84 9.65
CA LEU A 180 11.92 7.04 8.22
C LEU A 180 10.44 7.27 7.87
N ASP A 181 9.54 7.30 8.86
CA ASP A 181 8.10 7.43 8.67
C ASP A 181 7.57 6.41 7.64
N VAL A 182 7.82 5.13 7.92
CA VAL A 182 7.48 4.03 7.01
C VAL A 182 6.01 3.65 7.16
N GLU A 183 5.28 3.69 6.05
CA GLU A 183 3.87 3.29 5.98
C GLU A 183 3.69 1.81 5.66
N LEU A 184 4.64 1.23 4.90
CA LEU A 184 4.58 -0.15 4.44
C LEU A 184 5.97 -0.80 4.42
N VAL A 185 6.06 -1.98 5.01
CA VAL A 185 7.24 -2.84 4.94
C VAL A 185 7.02 -3.94 3.89
N VAL A 186 7.97 -4.10 2.98
CA VAL A 186 7.93 -5.18 1.98
C VAL A 186 9.05 -6.17 2.24
N LEU A 187 8.70 -7.40 2.63
CA LEU A 187 9.64 -8.50 2.79
C LEU A 187 9.92 -9.13 1.42
N ALA A 188 10.83 -8.49 0.67
CA ALA A 188 11.30 -8.95 -0.61
C ALA A 188 12.30 -10.09 -0.40
N ARG A 189 11.81 -11.31 -0.14
CA ARG A 189 12.64 -12.50 0.13
C ARG A 189 13.57 -12.32 1.33
N TYR A 190 13.06 -11.66 2.36
CA TYR A 190 13.71 -11.62 3.67
C TYR A 190 13.61 -12.99 4.35
N MET A 191 14.75 -13.62 4.61
CA MET A 191 14.82 -15.03 5.02
C MET A 191 14.81 -15.24 6.54
N GLN A 192 14.81 -14.15 7.33
CA GLN A 192 14.66 -14.24 8.79
C GLN A 192 13.18 -14.30 9.16
N VAL A 193 12.84 -15.24 10.03
CA VAL A 193 11.50 -15.30 10.63
C VAL A 193 11.37 -14.16 11.62
N LEU A 194 10.37 -13.28 11.45
CA LEU A 194 10.11 -12.22 12.41
C LEU A 194 9.59 -12.79 13.74
N SER A 195 9.91 -12.15 14.87
CA SER A 195 9.26 -12.46 16.14
C SER A 195 7.76 -12.13 16.11
N ASP A 196 7.00 -12.72 17.04
CA ASP A 196 5.58 -12.42 17.20
C ASP A 196 5.33 -10.97 17.64
N ASP A 197 6.32 -10.32 18.29
CA ASP A 197 6.24 -8.91 18.65
C ASP A 197 6.37 -7.99 17.44
N LEU A 198 7.39 -8.22 16.63
CA LEU A 198 7.58 -7.47 15.39
C LEU A 198 6.41 -7.70 14.42
N ALA A 199 5.93 -8.95 14.28
CA ALA A 199 4.79 -9.26 13.43
C ALA A 199 3.51 -8.50 13.86
N ARG A 200 3.23 -8.39 15.17
CA ARG A 200 2.10 -7.58 15.68
C ARG A 200 2.26 -6.10 15.38
N LYS A 201 3.46 -5.54 15.58
CA LYS A 201 3.72 -4.12 15.29
C LYS A 201 3.60 -3.79 13.80
N LEU A 202 3.79 -4.78 12.93
CA LEU A 202 3.67 -4.67 11.48
C LEU A 202 2.34 -5.18 10.91
N ASP A 203 1.38 -5.58 11.76
CA ASP A 203 0.09 -6.10 11.30
C ASP A 203 -0.63 -5.05 10.43
N GLY A 204 -1.09 -5.47 9.26
CA GLY A 204 -1.69 -4.58 8.26
C GLY A 204 -0.73 -3.59 7.58
N ARG A 205 0.56 -3.60 7.92
CA ARG A 205 1.61 -2.70 7.39
C ARG A 205 2.84 -3.44 6.85
N ALA A 206 2.78 -4.76 6.75
CA ALA A 206 3.82 -5.55 6.11
C ALA A 206 3.27 -6.54 5.09
N ILE A 207 3.97 -6.68 3.97
CA ILE A 207 3.66 -7.63 2.91
C ILE A 207 4.87 -8.56 2.73
N ASN A 208 4.61 -9.86 2.65
CA ASN A 208 5.63 -10.86 2.34
C ASN A 208 5.52 -11.34 0.89
N ILE A 209 6.64 -11.42 0.20
CA ILE A 209 6.73 -11.90 -1.19
C ILE A 209 7.58 -13.16 -1.22
N HIS A 210 6.97 -14.28 -1.63
CA HIS A 210 7.68 -15.54 -1.80
C HIS A 210 7.31 -16.23 -3.14
N HIS A 211 8.33 -16.72 -3.84
CA HIS A 211 8.18 -17.48 -5.09
C HIS A 211 7.79 -18.96 -4.89
N SER A 212 6.97 -19.23 -3.88
CA SER A 212 6.48 -20.59 -3.55
C SER A 212 4.99 -20.54 -3.24
N PHE A 213 4.28 -21.67 -3.31
CA PHE A 213 2.86 -21.73 -2.98
C PHE A 213 2.64 -21.71 -1.46
N LEU A 214 1.66 -20.96 -0.95
CA LEU A 214 1.05 -21.18 0.37
C LEU A 214 -0.27 -21.95 0.18
N PRO A 215 -0.56 -23.05 0.92
CA PRO A 215 0.26 -23.72 1.92
C PRO A 215 1.01 -24.91 1.28
N SER A 216 2.26 -24.74 0.86
CA SER A 216 3.11 -25.85 0.45
C SER A 216 4.31 -25.98 1.38
N PHE A 217 4.30 -27.05 2.17
CA PHE A 217 5.37 -27.63 2.99
C PHE A 217 6.07 -26.70 3.99
N LYS A 218 5.80 -26.92 5.29
CA LYS A 218 6.59 -26.33 6.38
C LYS A 218 8.05 -26.82 6.27
N GLY A 219 8.98 -25.91 6.04
CA GLY A 219 10.43 -26.18 6.14
C GLY A 219 11.30 -25.47 5.10
N ALA A 220 12.59 -25.36 5.39
CA ALA A 220 13.59 -24.87 4.44
C ALA A 220 13.82 -25.91 3.32
N LYS A 221 13.86 -25.45 2.06
CA LYS A 221 14.11 -26.20 0.81
C LYS A 221 12.89 -26.93 0.18
N PRO A 222 11.89 -26.20 -0.36
CA PRO A 222 10.76 -26.79 -1.10
C PRO A 222 11.20 -27.62 -2.33
N TYR A 223 12.25 -27.18 -3.03
CA TYR A 223 12.76 -27.86 -4.22
C TYR A 223 13.33 -29.25 -3.94
N HIS A 224 13.98 -29.45 -2.78
CA HIS A 224 14.55 -30.76 -2.43
C HIS A 224 13.47 -31.78 -2.04
N GLN A 225 12.37 -31.32 -1.46
CA GLN A 225 11.24 -32.20 -1.10
C GLN A 225 10.48 -32.68 -2.34
N ALA A 226 10.37 -31.84 -3.38
CA ALA A 226 9.77 -32.23 -4.66
C ALA A 226 10.60 -33.29 -5.41
N TYR A 227 11.93 -33.30 -5.23
CA TYR A 227 12.83 -34.23 -5.92
C TYR A 227 12.86 -35.64 -5.29
N ALA A 228 12.64 -35.76 -3.98
CA ALA A 228 12.76 -37.03 -3.25
C ALA A 228 11.58 -38.00 -3.45
N GLY A 229 10.47 -37.56 -4.06
CA GLY A 229 9.22 -38.34 -4.22
C GLY A 229 8.97 -38.88 -5.64
N ALA A 230 10.02 -39.23 -6.39
CA ALA A 230 9.89 -39.62 -7.80
C ALA A 230 9.36 -41.07 -7.98
N SER A 231 8.04 -41.23 -7.95
CA SER A 231 7.33 -42.36 -8.60
C SER A 231 6.13 -41.93 -9.45
N ARG A 232 6.01 -40.62 -9.74
CA ARG A 232 4.98 -40.05 -10.62
C ARG A 232 5.60 -39.37 -11.85
N PRO A 233 4.93 -39.38 -13.02
CA PRO A 233 5.41 -38.72 -14.22
C PRO A 233 5.72 -37.25 -13.95
N TRP A 234 6.90 -36.81 -14.39
CA TRP A 234 7.41 -35.45 -14.20
C TRP A 234 6.49 -34.44 -14.87
N VAL A 235 5.70 -33.75 -14.07
CA VAL A 235 5.03 -32.50 -14.44
C VAL A 235 5.94 -31.39 -13.91
N PRO A 236 6.42 -30.44 -14.73
CA PRO A 236 7.18 -29.31 -14.21
C PRO A 236 6.35 -28.63 -13.12
N PRO A 237 6.89 -28.39 -11.91
CA PRO A 237 6.14 -27.74 -10.86
C PRO A 237 5.66 -26.39 -11.39
N ARG A 238 4.36 -26.11 -11.27
CA ARG A 238 3.84 -24.77 -11.56
C ARG A 238 4.51 -23.81 -10.58
N THR A 239 5.54 -23.10 -11.03
CA THR A 239 6.17 -22.04 -10.25
C THR A 239 5.23 -20.85 -10.24
N THR A 240 4.64 -20.60 -9.08
CA THR A 240 3.78 -19.45 -8.81
C THR A 240 4.32 -18.70 -7.59
N SER A 241 4.05 -17.41 -7.51
CA SER A 241 4.40 -16.59 -6.35
C SER A 241 3.13 -16.23 -5.59
N THR A 242 3.23 -16.11 -4.26
CA THR A 242 2.15 -15.57 -3.43
C THR A 242 2.65 -14.31 -2.75
N VAL A 243 1.76 -13.32 -2.68
CA VAL A 243 1.93 -12.08 -1.94
C VAL A 243 0.89 -12.09 -0.83
N SER A 244 1.31 -11.95 0.42
CA SER A 244 0.40 -11.98 1.56
C SER A 244 0.70 -10.86 2.55
N TRP A 245 -0.36 -10.31 3.14
CA TRP A 245 -0.23 -9.47 4.32
C TRP A 245 0.34 -10.29 5.46
N MET A 246 1.34 -9.75 6.14
CA MET A 246 1.75 -10.29 7.42
C MET A 246 0.62 -10.05 8.43
N ARG A 247 0.22 -11.12 9.11
CA ARG A 247 -0.75 -11.08 10.19
C ARG A 247 -0.11 -11.68 11.44
N ASP A 248 -0.55 -11.20 12.61
CA ASP A 248 -0.30 -11.89 13.86
C ASP A 248 -0.92 -13.30 13.81
N ARG A 249 -0.16 -14.30 14.28
CA ARG A 249 -0.62 -15.70 14.39
C ARG A 249 -1.79 -15.86 15.37
N SER A 250 -2.00 -14.90 16.26
CA SER A 250 -3.14 -14.87 17.20
C SER A 250 -4.42 -14.29 16.59
N SER A 251 -4.35 -13.69 15.39
CA SER A 251 -5.51 -13.09 14.73
C SER A 251 -6.53 -14.15 14.27
N PRO A 252 -7.84 -13.99 14.56
CA PRO A 252 -8.87 -15.00 14.24
C PRO A 252 -9.06 -15.28 12.75
N SER A 253 -8.61 -14.38 11.87
CA SER A 253 -8.77 -14.50 10.43
C SER A 253 -7.59 -15.28 9.82
N LYS A 254 -7.66 -16.62 9.86
CA LYS A 254 -6.74 -17.51 9.14
C LYS A 254 -7.26 -17.79 7.73
N TRP A 255 -6.51 -17.33 6.74
CA TRP A 255 -6.43 -17.93 5.40
C TRP A 255 -4.96 -18.10 5.04
#